data_AF-A0A919T191-F1
#
_entry.id   AF-A0A919T191-F1
#
_cell.length_a   1.000
_cell.length_b   1.000
_cell.length_c   1.000
_cell.angle_alpha   90.00
_cell.angle_beta   90.00
_cell.angle_gamma   90.00
#
_symmetry.space_group_name_H-M   'P 1'
#
loop_
_entity.id
_entity.type
_entity.pdbx_description
1 polymer ?
#
loop_
_entity_poly.entity_id
_entity_poly.type
_entity_poly.pdbx_seq_one_letter_code
_entity_poly.pdbx_strand_id
1 'polypeptide(L)' 'MARLAHYYGEINAIHPFRDGNGRAQRAFLGQLAKDAGWRVAWSELDAAENDAASAAALHGDIGPLVAMLDDMVRPR' A
#
# COMPACT_ATOMS: atom_id res chain seq x y z
N MET A 1 -10.67 2.36 4.12
CA MET A 1 -9.46 1.82 3.45
C MET A 1 -9.42 1.97 1.94
N ALA A 2 -10.54 1.88 1.21
CA ALA A 2 -10.58 1.95 -0.27
C ALA A 2 -9.70 3.04 -0.94
N ARG A 3 -9.68 4.28 -0.43
CA ARG A 3 -8.85 5.34 -1.01
C ARG A 3 -7.34 5.10 -0.86
N LEU A 4 -6.90 4.56 0.29
CA LEU A 4 -5.48 4.23 0.49
C LEU A 4 -5.06 3.08 -0.44
N ALA A 5 -5.88 2.03 -0.53
CA ALA A 5 -5.66 0.91 -1.43
C ALA A 5 -5.60 1.35 -2.90
N HIS A 6 -6.50 2.23 -3.32
CA HIS A 6 -6.48 2.84 -4.65
C HIS A 6 -5.16 3.55 -4.92
N TYR A 7 -4.74 4.50 -4.08
CA TYR A 7 -3.48 5.22 -4.30
C TYR A 7 -2.25 4.30 -4.21
N TYR A 8 -2.25 3.30 -3.33
CA TYR A 8 -1.18 2.29 -3.28
C TYR A 8 -1.10 1.52 -4.60
N GLY A 9 -2.21 1.04 -5.14
CA GLY A 9 -2.28 0.35 -6.43
C GLY A 9 -1.80 1.23 -7.58
N GLU A 10 -2.33 2.45 -7.70
CA GLU A 10 -1.98 3.38 -8.79
C GLU A 10 -0.49 3.76 -8.77
N ILE A 11 0.05 4.11 -7.59
CA ILE A 11 1.48 4.44 -7.47
C ILE A 11 2.34 3.23 -7.82
N ASN A 12 1.93 2.02 -7.42
CA ASN A 12 2.65 0.79 -7.75
C ASN A 12 2.64 0.52 -9.26
N ALA A 13 1.51 0.74 -9.93
CA ALA A 13 1.36 0.55 -11.37
C ALA A 13 2.20 1.53 -12.20
N ILE A 14 2.32 2.78 -11.76
CA ILE A 14 3.13 3.80 -12.44
C ILE A 14 4.63 3.47 -12.36
N HIS A 15 5.07 2.87 -11.26
CA HIS A 15 6.46 2.46 -11.03
C HIS A 15 7.50 3.56 -11.41
N PRO A 16 7.42 4.75 -10.80
CA PRO A 16 8.04 5.99 -11.32
C PRO A 16 9.57 6.06 -11.25
N PHE A 17 10.23 5.16 -10.52
CA PHE A 17 11.69 5.14 -10.34
C PHE A 17 12.35 3.94 -11.01
N ARG A 18 13.64 4.08 -11.35
CA ARG A 18 14.45 2.99 -11.91
C ARG A 18 14.69 1.84 -10.93
N ASP A 19 14.82 2.16 -9.64
CA ASP A 19 14.86 1.23 -8.51
C ASP A 19 14.28 1.93 -7.26
N GLY A 20 13.84 1.14 -6.27
CA GLY A 20 13.44 1.65 -4.96
C GLY A 20 11.98 2.10 -4.86
N ASN A 21 11.13 1.79 -5.83
CA ASN A 21 9.70 2.15 -5.86
C ASN A 21 8.97 1.76 -4.57
N GLY A 22 9.07 0.50 -4.14
CA GLY A 22 8.42 0.03 -2.91
C GLY A 22 8.91 0.77 -1.66
N ARG A 23 10.21 1.12 -1.58
CA ARG A 23 10.75 1.89 -0.45
C ARG A 23 10.18 3.32 -0.43
N ALA A 24 10.20 4.00 -1.57
CA ALA A 24 9.70 5.37 -1.69
C ALA A 24 8.18 5.44 -1.43
N GLN A 25 7.42 4.51 -2.01
CA GLN A 25 5.97 4.42 -1.84
C GLN A 25 5.57 4.21 -0.38
N ARG A 26 6.14 3.21 0.31
CA ARG A 26 5.84 2.93 1.72
C ARG A 26 6.25 4.08 2.64
N ALA A 27 7.37 4.74 2.35
CA ALA A 27 7.80 5.93 3.08
C ALA A 27 6.80 7.08 2.92
N PHE A 28 6.36 7.38 1.69
CA PHE A 28 5.39 8.43 1.41
C PHE A 28 4.03 8.16 2.08
N LEU A 29 3.46 6.97 1.87
CA LEU A 29 2.16 6.62 2.44
C LEU A 29 2.22 6.46 3.97
N GLY A 30 3.36 6.03 4.51
CA GLY A 30 3.59 6.02 5.96
C GLY A 30 3.58 7.42 6.57
N GLN A 31 4.20 8.41 5.91
CA GLN A 31 4.17 9.81 6.33
C GLN A 31 2.75 10.38 6.22
N LEU A 32 2.06 10.15 5.10
CA LEU A 32 0.68 10.59 4.90
C LEU A 32 -0.27 10.03 5.97
N ALA A 33 -0.17 8.73 6.26
CA ALA A 33 -0.96 8.10 7.33
C ALA A 33 -0.65 8.71 8.69
N LYS A 34 0.64 8.94 8.99
CA LYS A 34 1.10 9.55 10.23
C LYS A 34 0.52 10.95 10.44
N ASP A 35 0.50 11.77 9.41
CA ASP A 35 -0.04 13.14 9.45
C ASP A 35 -1.57 13.14 9.61
N ALA A 36 -2.23 12.07 9.16
CA ALA A 36 -3.66 11.84 9.36
C ALA A 36 -4.03 11.21 10.72
N GLY A 37 -3.06 10.95 11.61
CA GLY A 37 -3.30 10.31 12.92
C GLY A 37 -3.34 8.78 12.90
N TRP A 38 -2.79 8.15 11.87
CA TRP A 38 -2.75 6.69 11.71
C TRP A 38 -1.30 6.18 11.61
N ARG A 39 -1.12 4.87 11.72
CA ARG A 39 0.12 4.18 11.38
C ARG A 39 -0.18 3.00 10.47
N VAL A 40 0.70 2.76 9.50
CA VAL A 40 0.68 1.53 8.70
C VAL A 40 1.80 0.62 9.22
N ALA A 41 1.47 -0.60 9.61
CA ALA A 41 2.43 -1.56 10.15
C ALA A 41 3.27 -2.22 9.04
N TRP A 42 4.04 -1.45 8.27
CA TRP A 42 4.82 -1.96 7.13
C TRP A 42 5.82 -3.08 7.47
N SER A 43 6.24 -3.18 8.73
CA SER A 43 7.08 -4.27 9.23
C SER A 43 6.37 -5.62 9.27
N GLU A 44 5.04 -5.61 9.25
CA GLU A 44 4.17 -6.79 9.26
C GLU A 44 3.68 -7.15 7.84
N LEU A 45 4.15 -6.44 6.80
CA LEU A 45 3.77 -6.71 5.41
C LEU A 45 4.29 -8.07 4.97
N ASP A 46 3.39 -8.99 4.61
CA ASP A 46 3.77 -10.20 3.91
C ASP A 46 4.07 -9.91 2.43
N ALA A 47 5.23 -10.36 1.96
CA ALA A 47 5.67 -10.06 0.60
C ALA A 47 4.83 -10.78 -0.46
N ALA A 48 4.45 -12.04 -0.21
CA ALA A 48 3.69 -12.84 -1.16
C ALA A 48 2.25 -12.34 -1.28
N GLU A 49 1.62 -11.98 -0.16
CA GLU A 49 0.32 -11.33 -0.12
C GLU A 49 0.34 -9.99 -0.86
N ASN A 50 1.34 -9.15 -0.59
CA ASN A 50 1.48 -7.87 -1.27
C ASN A 50 1.64 -8.03 -2.78
N ASP A 51 2.44 -8.99 -3.25
CA ASP A 51 2.64 -9.26 -4.67
C ASP A 51 1.33 -9.72 -5.33
N ALA A 52 0.61 -10.66 -4.70
CA ALA A 52 -0.68 -11.13 -5.18
C ALA A 52 -1.72 -10.00 -5.24
N ALA A 53 -1.82 -9.20 -4.18
CA ALA A 53 -2.76 -8.08 -4.11
C ALA A 53 -2.42 -6.97 -5.10
N SER A 54 -1.13 -6.68 -5.30
CA SER A 54 -0.65 -5.72 -6.30
C SER A 54 -0.95 -6.20 -7.73
N ALA A 55 -0.80 -7.49 -8.00
CA ALA A 55 -1.15 -8.09 -9.29
C ALA A 55 -2.65 -8.02 -9.57
N ALA A 56 -3.50 -8.25 -8.56
CA ALA A 56 -4.95 -8.09 -8.69
C ALA A 56 -5.32 -6.62 -8.99
N ALA A 57 -4.70 -5.67 -8.29
CA ALA A 57 -4.94 -4.25 -8.48
C ALA A 57 -4.54 -3.77 -9.88
N LEU A 58 -3.47 -4.31 -10.47
CA LEU A 58 -3.09 -4.02 -11.85
C LEU A 58 -4.17 -4.46 -12.87
N HIS A 59 -4.96 -5.48 -12.53
CA HIS A 59 -6.10 -5.93 -13.32
C HIS A 59 -7.43 -5.25 -12.92
N GLY A 60 -7.38 -4.22 -12.07
CA GLY A 60 -8.54 -3.42 -11.66
C GLY A 60 -9.24 -3.91 -10.39
N ASP A 61 -8.79 -5.01 -9.78
CA ASP A 61 -9.36 -5.48 -8.50
C ASP A 61 -8.51 -5.03 -7.31
N ILE A 62 -8.97 -3.97 -6.65
CA ILE A 62 -8.32 -3.44 -5.44
C ILE A 62 -8.78 -4.16 -4.16
N GLY A 63 -9.72 -5.10 -4.23
CA GLY A 63 -10.27 -5.81 -3.07
C GLY A 63 -9.20 -6.45 -2.17
N PRO A 64 -8.24 -7.20 -2.73
CA PRO A 64 -7.14 -7.77 -1.95
C PRO A 64 -6.27 -6.73 -1.25
N LEU A 65 -5.97 -5.60 -1.92
CA LEU A 65 -5.24 -4.50 -1.28
C LEU A 65 -6.03 -3.87 -0.14
N VAL A 66 -7.35 -3.76 -0.28
CA VAL A 66 -8.22 -3.26 0.80
C VAL A 66 -8.14 -4.17 2.00
N ALA A 67 -8.28 -5.48 1.82
CA ALA A 67 -8.24 -6.47 2.90
C ALA A 67 -6.88 -6.43 3.63
N MET A 68 -5.78 -6.54 2.88
CA MET A 68 -4.42 -6.51 3.43
C MET A 68 -4.16 -5.22 4.23
N LEU A 69 -4.56 -4.06 3.70
CA LEU A 69 -4.33 -2.78 4.37
C LEU A 69 -5.24 -2.57 5.59
N ASP A 70 -6.41 -3.19 5.66
CA ASP A 70 -7.32 -3.09 6.81
C ASP A 70 -6.68 -3.69 8.06
N ASP A 71 -5.97 -4.81 7.93
CA ASP A 71 -5.25 -5.47 9.03
C ASP A 71 -4.01 -4.70 9.51
N MET A 72 -3.45 -3.88 8.63
CA MET A 72 -2.18 -3.18 8.85
C MET A 72 -2.34 -1.73 9.32
N VAL A 73 -3.47 -1.08 9.06
CA VAL A 73 -3.70 0.33 9.41
C VAL A 73 -4.32 0.45 10.79
N ARG A 74 -3.66 1.20 11.68
CA ARG A 74 -4.06 1.34 13.09
C ARG A 74 -4.10 2.82 13.49
N PRO A 75 -4.97 3.23 14.42
CA PRO A 75 -4.85 4.54 15.06
C PRO A 75 -3.45 4.70 15.63
N ARG A 76 -2.91 5.91 15.55
CA ARG A 76 -1.60 6.25 16.09
C ARG A 76 -1.66 6.54 17.58
#